data_AF-A0A7W0XAU5-F1
#
_entry.id   AF-A0A7W0XAU5-F1
#
_cell.length_a   1.000
_cell.length_b   1.000
_cell.length_c   1.000
_cell.angle_alpha   90.00
_cell.angle_beta   90.00
_cell.angle_gamma   90.00
#
_symmetry.space_group_name_H-M   'P 1'
#
loop_
_entity.id
_entity.type
_entity.pdbx_description
1 polymer ?
#
loop_
_entity_poly.entity_id
_entity_poly.type
_entity_poly.pdbx_seq_one_letter_code
_entity_poly.pdbx_strand_id
1 'polypeptide(L)'
;LGLTPINVGAVREVIELVREGARSGALASAHDVAEGGLAVALAECAVAGGIGAIVGWDGDEDPVQLFGEGAGRFVVSGRTEAIEALGPLATRIGTVGGAALSIGPVDWEVAQLRGASEALAAAFA
;
A
#
# COMPACT_ATOMS: atom_id res chain seq x y z
N LEU A 1 -16.97 -2.76 -22.63
CA LEU A 1 -16.24 -2.92 -21.36
C LEU A 1 -16.49 -1.65 -20.54
N GLY A 2 -17.54 -1.67 -19.71
CA GLY A 2 -17.98 -0.51 -18.93
C GLY A 2 -17.09 -0.30 -17.71
N LEU A 3 -15.85 0.13 -17.95
CA LEU A 3 -14.94 0.51 -16.88
C LEU A 3 -15.43 1.80 -16.22
N THR A 4 -15.33 1.87 -14.90
CA THR A 4 -15.64 3.08 -14.14
C THR A 4 -14.78 4.23 -14.69
N PRO A 5 -15.38 5.36 -15.13
CA PRO A 5 -14.62 6.49 -15.61
C PRO A 5 -13.64 7.01 -14.56
N ILE A 6 -12.38 7.20 -14.96
CA ILE A 6 -11.34 7.72 -14.08
C ILE A 6 -11.50 9.24 -13.94
N ASN A 7 -11.54 9.73 -12.70
CA ASN A 7 -11.43 11.16 -12.43
C ASN A 7 -9.95 11.57 -12.43
N VAL A 8 -9.46 12.05 -13.57
CA VAL A 8 -8.07 12.47 -13.75
C VAL A 8 -7.67 13.62 -12.82
N GLY A 9 -8.61 14.51 -12.47
CA GLY A 9 -8.35 15.60 -11.52
C GLY A 9 -8.01 15.07 -10.14
N ALA A 10 -8.84 14.17 -9.62
CA ALA A 10 -8.60 13.53 -8.32
C ALA A 10 -7.29 12.72 -8.30
N VAL A 11 -7.00 11.97 -9.38
CA VAL A 11 -5.73 11.22 -9.51
C VAL A 11 -4.53 12.17 -9.46
N ARG A 12 -4.60 13.31 -10.16
CA ARG A 12 -3.54 14.32 -10.15
C ARG A 12 -3.33 14.91 -8.75
N GLU A 13 -4.40 15.23 -8.04
CA GLU A 13 -4.31 15.79 -6.68
C GLU A 13 -3.58 14.84 -5.73
N VAL A 14 -3.89 13.53 -5.76
CA VAL A 14 -3.19 12.53 -4.94
C VAL A 14 -1.71 12.43 -5.33
N ILE A 15 -1.40 12.39 -6.63
CA ILE A 15 0.00 12.34 -7.10
C ILE A 15 0.78 13.57 -6.63
N GLU A 16 0.19 14.76 -6.69
CA GLU A 16 0.84 15.99 -6.24
C GLU A 16 1.10 15.97 -4.73
N LEU A 17 0.12 15.50 -3.94
CA LEU A 17 0.27 15.33 -2.49
C LEU A 17 1.43 14.39 -2.14
N VAL A 18 1.48 13.20 -2.77
CA VAL A 18 2.53 12.20 -2.52
C VAL A 18 3.91 12.75 -2.94
N ARG A 19 3.99 13.42 -4.09
CA ARG A 19 5.25 14.01 -4.57
C ARG A 19 5.78 15.07 -3.64
N GLU A 20 4.92 15.91 -3.06
CA GLU A 20 5.34 16.94 -2.11
C GLU A 20 5.75 16.33 -0.77
N GLY A 21 5.00 15.34 -0.27
CA GLY A 21 5.37 14.58 0.93
C GLY A 21 6.73 13.88 0.80
N ALA A 22 7.03 13.31 -0.35
CA ALA A 22 8.33 12.72 -0.64
C ALA A 22 9.44 13.78 -0.75
N ARG A 23 9.20 14.89 -1.48
CA ARG A 23 10.20 15.95 -1.68
C ARG A 23 10.60 16.66 -0.38
N SER A 24 9.63 16.88 0.50
CA SER A 24 9.85 17.51 1.81
C SER A 24 10.51 16.57 2.84
N GLY A 25 10.62 15.27 2.53
CA GLY A 25 11.11 14.25 3.48
C GLY A 25 10.10 13.91 4.57
N ALA A 26 8.82 14.30 4.41
CA ALA A 26 7.75 13.96 5.34
C ALA A 26 7.39 12.47 5.27
N LEU A 27 7.49 11.88 4.08
CA LEU A 27 7.25 10.45 3.83
C LEU A 27 8.57 9.67 3.86
N ALA A 28 8.56 8.52 4.54
CA ALA A 28 9.63 7.54 4.55
C ALA A 28 9.56 6.59 3.33
N SER A 29 8.36 6.29 2.86
CA SER A 29 8.13 5.54 1.62
C SER A 29 6.80 5.93 0.97
N ALA A 30 6.71 5.66 -0.33
CA ALA A 30 5.48 5.75 -1.11
C ALA A 30 5.51 4.67 -2.20
N HIS A 31 4.40 3.94 -2.36
CA HIS A 31 4.22 2.89 -3.35
C HIS A 31 2.80 2.99 -3.91
N ASP A 32 2.63 2.88 -5.23
CA ASP A 32 1.29 2.92 -5.82
C ASP A 32 0.52 1.63 -5.56
N VAL A 33 -0.80 1.74 -5.55
CA VAL A 33 -1.72 0.60 -5.47
C VAL A 33 -2.28 0.37 -6.86
N ALA A 34 -1.72 -0.60 -7.56
CA ALA A 34 -2.04 -0.91 -8.95
C ALA A 34 -2.59 -2.34 -9.09
N GLU A 35 -1.89 -3.20 -9.85
CA GLU A 35 -2.27 -4.60 -10.09
C GLU A 35 -2.28 -5.39 -8.77
N GLY A 36 -3.33 -6.18 -8.56
CA GLY A 36 -3.50 -6.95 -7.33
C GLY A 36 -3.92 -6.15 -6.08
N GLY A 37 -4.01 -4.82 -6.17
CA GLY A 37 -4.60 -3.97 -5.14
C GLY A 37 -3.73 -3.74 -3.90
N LEU A 38 -4.38 -3.29 -2.82
CA LEU A 38 -3.75 -2.81 -1.58
C LEU A 38 -2.94 -3.92 -0.88
N ALA A 39 -3.46 -5.15 -0.82
CA ALA A 39 -2.78 -6.25 -0.16
C ALA A 39 -1.44 -6.58 -0.84
N VAL A 40 -1.41 -6.58 -2.17
CA VAL A 40 -0.20 -6.81 -2.96
C VAL A 40 0.79 -5.66 -2.78
N ALA A 41 0.32 -4.40 -2.89
CA ALA A 41 1.15 -3.23 -2.64
C ALA A 41 1.82 -3.24 -1.25
N LEU A 42 1.10 -3.64 -0.20
CA LEU A 42 1.65 -3.81 1.15
C LEU A 42 2.70 -4.93 1.21
N ALA A 43 2.45 -6.07 0.56
CA ALA A 43 3.40 -7.17 0.50
C ALA A 43 4.69 -6.80 -0.24
N GLU A 44 4.58 -6.08 -1.37
CA GLU A 44 5.72 -5.55 -2.12
C GLU A 44 6.54 -4.57 -1.29
N CYS A 45 5.88 -3.65 -0.57
CA CYS A 45 6.54 -2.75 0.36
C CYS A 45 7.31 -3.52 1.45
N ALA A 46 6.68 -4.54 2.03
CA ALA A 46 7.28 -5.34 3.09
C ALA A 46 8.50 -6.14 2.59
N VAL A 47 8.40 -6.74 1.40
CA VAL A 47 9.50 -7.48 0.77
C VAL A 47 10.65 -6.54 0.40
N ALA A 48 10.36 -5.41 -0.25
CA ALA A 48 11.37 -4.44 -0.68
C ALA A 48 12.08 -3.78 0.51
N GLY A 49 11.33 -3.43 1.56
CA GLY A 49 11.87 -2.82 2.78
C GLY A 49 12.49 -3.83 3.77
N GLY A 50 12.18 -5.12 3.63
CA GLY A 50 12.60 -6.15 4.58
C GLY A 50 12.00 -5.96 5.99
N ILE A 51 10.85 -5.28 6.08
CA ILE A 51 10.18 -4.93 7.34
C ILE A 51 8.68 -5.17 7.21
N GLY A 52 8.07 -5.67 8.27
CA GLY A 52 6.64 -5.95 8.35
C GLY A 52 5.78 -4.71 8.55
N ALA A 53 4.48 -4.94 8.74
CA ALA A 53 3.52 -3.93 9.13
C ALA A 53 2.29 -4.57 9.78
N ILE A 54 1.62 -3.84 10.67
CA ILE A 54 0.31 -4.20 11.22
C ILE A 54 -0.71 -3.24 10.65
N VAL A 55 -1.63 -3.77 9.84
CA VAL A 55 -2.71 -3.02 9.19
C VAL A 55 -4.03 -3.41 9.83
N GLY A 56 -4.68 -2.41 10.44
CA GLY A 56 -6.02 -2.53 10.99
C GLY A 56 -7.00 -2.73 9.85
N TRP A 57 -7.68 -3.88 9.86
CA TRP A 57 -8.70 -4.21 8.89
C TRP A 57 -9.88 -4.81 9.64
N ASP A 58 -11.02 -4.11 9.62
CA ASP A 58 -12.20 -4.51 10.39
C ASP A 58 -12.96 -5.68 9.77
N GLY A 59 -12.46 -6.22 8.64
CA GLY A 59 -12.98 -7.44 8.05
C GLY A 59 -14.29 -7.26 7.28
N ASP A 60 -14.55 -6.07 6.74
CA ASP A 60 -15.59 -5.91 5.74
C ASP A 60 -15.25 -6.87 4.58
N GLU A 61 -16.14 -7.82 4.31
CA GLU A 61 -15.85 -9.02 3.50
C GLU A 61 -15.65 -8.72 2.01
N ASP A 62 -15.74 -7.45 1.59
CA ASP A 62 -15.58 -7.07 0.20
C ASP A 62 -14.12 -7.19 -0.24
N PRO A 63 -13.76 -8.20 -1.06
CA PRO A 63 -12.39 -8.39 -1.51
C PRO A 63 -11.89 -7.21 -2.34
N VAL A 64 -12.79 -6.38 -2.91
CA VAL A 64 -12.42 -5.18 -3.69
C VAL A 64 -11.65 -4.18 -2.85
N GLN A 65 -11.86 -4.12 -1.55
CA GLN A 65 -11.14 -3.18 -0.71
C GLN A 65 -9.63 -3.55 -0.59
N LEU A 66 -9.31 -4.85 -0.58
CA LEU A 66 -7.92 -5.38 -0.53
C LEU A 66 -7.31 -5.62 -1.90
N PHE A 67 -8.08 -6.13 -2.86
CA PHE A 67 -7.60 -6.60 -4.17
C PHE A 67 -8.16 -5.79 -5.35
N GLY A 68 -8.99 -4.78 -5.08
CA GLY A 68 -9.53 -3.90 -6.12
C GLY A 68 -8.45 -2.97 -6.65
N GLU A 69 -8.36 -2.94 -7.97
CA GLU A 69 -7.40 -2.16 -8.73
C GLU A 69 -8.00 -0.80 -9.11
N GLY A 70 -7.18 0.26 -9.12
CA GLY A 70 -7.64 1.58 -9.52
C GLY A 70 -6.55 2.64 -9.45
N ALA A 71 -6.61 3.60 -10.37
CA ALA A 71 -5.62 4.68 -10.44
C ALA A 71 -5.72 5.66 -9.27
N GLY A 72 -4.60 6.30 -8.92
CA GLY A 72 -4.56 7.38 -7.93
C GLY A 72 -4.61 6.93 -6.47
N ARG A 73 -4.26 5.67 -6.19
CA ARG A 73 -4.13 5.14 -4.83
C ARG A 73 -2.67 4.87 -4.52
N PHE A 74 -2.25 5.17 -3.29
CA PHE A 74 -0.89 4.97 -2.81
C PHE A 74 -0.92 4.45 -1.38
N VAL A 75 0.04 3.58 -1.05
CA VAL A 75 0.45 3.32 0.33
C VAL A 75 1.65 4.18 0.62
N VAL A 76 1.61 4.90 1.74
CA VAL A 76 2.71 5.74 2.20
C VAL A 76 3.06 5.41 3.65
N SER A 77 4.32 5.63 4.03
CA SER A 77 4.76 5.51 5.42
C SER A 77 5.51 6.77 5.86
N GLY A 78 5.55 7.03 7.17
CA GLY A 78 6.17 8.22 7.74
C GLY A 78 5.88 8.32 9.24
N ARG A 79 6.35 9.40 9.86
CA ARG A 79 5.97 9.71 11.26
C ARG A 79 4.47 9.96 11.34
N THR A 80 3.85 9.58 12.45
CA THR A 80 2.40 9.69 12.65
C THR A 80 1.88 11.10 12.36
N GLU A 81 2.58 12.13 12.86
CA GLU A 81 2.18 13.53 12.67
C GLU A 81 2.26 13.96 11.19
N ALA A 82 3.23 13.43 10.45
CA ALA A 82 3.39 13.72 9.02
C ALA A 82 2.28 13.05 8.19
N ILE A 83 1.88 11.82 8.55
CA ILE A 83 0.78 11.12 7.88
C ILE A 83 -0.56 11.79 8.18
N GLU A 84 -0.80 12.18 9.44
CA GLU A 84 -2.03 12.88 9.83
C GLU A 84 -2.13 14.28 9.20
N ALA A 85 -0.99 14.94 8.94
CA ALA A 85 -0.93 16.23 8.25
C ALA A 85 -1.29 16.15 6.74
N LEU A 86 -1.35 14.96 6.14
CA LEU A 86 -1.82 14.79 4.75
C LEU A 86 -3.34 15.10 4.60
N GLY A 87 -4.06 15.15 5.71
CA GLY A 87 -5.45 15.57 5.76
C GLY A 87 -6.42 14.56 5.12
N PRO A 88 -7.56 15.00 4.57
CA PRO A 88 -8.68 14.13 4.21
C PRO A 88 -8.41 13.20 3.01
N LEU A 89 -7.29 13.39 2.30
CA LEU A 89 -6.89 12.53 1.19
C LEU A 89 -6.13 11.29 1.64
N ALA A 90 -5.82 11.17 2.93
CA ALA A 90 -5.11 10.04 3.50
C ALA A 90 -5.88 9.45 4.69
N THR A 91 -5.85 8.13 4.79
CA THR A 91 -6.38 7.39 5.93
C THR A 91 -5.24 6.58 6.54
N ARG A 92 -5.02 6.71 7.85
CA ARG A 92 -4.05 5.87 8.56
C ARG A 92 -4.62 4.47 8.72
N ILE A 93 -3.98 3.49 8.08
CA ILE A 93 -4.42 2.09 8.11
C ILE A 93 -3.61 1.20 9.07
N GLY A 94 -2.49 1.68 9.62
CA GLY A 94 -1.64 0.80 10.41
C GLY A 94 -0.31 1.41 10.86
N THR A 95 0.62 0.52 11.21
CA THR A 95 1.99 0.85 11.64
C THR A 95 3.01 -0.07 10.98
N VAL A 96 4.18 0.44 10.63
CA VAL A 96 5.28 -0.33 10.02
C VAL A 96 6.19 -0.85 11.13
N GLY A 97 6.62 -2.12 11.04
CA GLY A 97 7.49 -2.74 12.03
C GLY A 97 7.43 -4.28 12.01
N GLY A 98 8.38 -4.90 12.70
CA GLY A 98 8.41 -6.36 12.87
C GLY A 98 8.89 -7.13 11.63
N ALA A 99 8.73 -8.45 11.68
CA ALA A 99 9.17 -9.38 10.64
C ALA A 99 8.00 -9.96 9.81
N ALA A 100 6.75 -9.58 10.12
CA ALA A 100 5.54 -10.08 9.47
C ALA A 100 4.63 -8.93 9.01
N LEU A 101 3.93 -9.15 7.91
CA LEU A 101 2.82 -8.34 7.46
C LEU A 101 1.51 -8.93 7.99
N SER A 102 0.82 -8.17 8.83
CA SER A 102 -0.49 -8.49 9.39
C SER A 102 -1.56 -7.62 8.74
N ILE A 103 -2.57 -8.24 8.13
CA ILE A 103 -3.75 -7.56 7.59
C ILE A 103 -4.98 -8.19 8.22
N GLY A 104 -5.59 -7.49 9.18
CA GLY A 104 -6.70 -8.04 9.96
C GLY A 104 -6.30 -9.33 10.68
N PRO A 105 -6.99 -10.47 10.44
CA PRO A 105 -6.70 -11.74 11.11
C PRO A 105 -5.59 -12.56 10.43
N VAL A 106 -4.99 -12.08 9.33
CA VAL A 106 -4.02 -12.86 8.55
C VAL A 106 -2.63 -12.28 8.68
N ASP A 107 -1.66 -13.15 8.94
CA ASP A 107 -0.25 -12.83 9.12
C ASP A 107 0.61 -13.60 8.11
N TRP A 108 1.58 -12.90 7.51
CA TRP A 108 2.61 -13.51 6.67
C TRP A 108 4.00 -13.02 7.08
N GLU A 109 4.93 -13.94 7.29
CA GLU A 109 6.33 -13.57 7.48
C GLU A 109 6.88 -12.93 6.20
N VAL A 110 7.64 -11.85 6.34
CA VAL A 110 8.26 -11.15 5.20
C VAL A 110 9.15 -12.11 4.39
N ALA A 111 9.80 -13.07 5.07
CA ALA A 111 10.58 -14.12 4.41
C ALA A 111 9.72 -15.03 3.51
N GLN A 112 8.49 -15.36 3.92
CA GLN A 112 7.57 -16.17 3.13
C GLN A 112 7.07 -15.38 1.91
N LEU A 113 6.70 -14.12 2.10
CA LEU A 113 6.29 -13.23 1.01
C LEU A 113 7.39 -13.09 -0.04
N ARG A 114 8.63 -12.91 0.41
CA ARG A 114 9.80 -12.83 -0.47
C ARG A 114 9.97 -14.12 -1.28
N GLY A 115 9.95 -15.27 -0.62
CA GLY A 115 10.08 -16.57 -1.29
C GLY A 115 8.98 -16.79 -2.34
N ALA A 116 7.74 -16.40 -2.04
CA ALA A 116 6.62 -16.49 -2.98
C ALA A 116 6.80 -15.56 -4.19
N SER A 117 7.23 -14.32 -3.97
CA SER A 117 7.50 -13.33 -5.03
C SER A 117 8.63 -13.78 -5.97
N GLU A 118 9.74 -14.27 -5.42
CA GLU A 118 10.88 -14.76 -6.20
C GLU A 118 10.53 -16.01 -7.02
N ALA A 119 9.74 -16.94 -6.45
CA ALA A 119 9.27 -18.12 -7.16
C ALA A 119 8.37 -17.76 -8.35
N LEU A 120 7.51 -16.74 -8.19
CA LEU A 120 6.68 -16.21 -9.26
C LEU A 120 7.54 -15.61 -10.37
N ALA A 121 8.51 -14.77 -10.03
CA ALA A 121 9.42 -14.16 -11.00
C ALA A 121 10.18 -15.21 -11.81
N ALA A 122 10.65 -16.28 -11.14
CA ALA A 122 11.33 -17.40 -11.80
C ALA A 122 10.41 -18.20 -12.74
N ALA A 123 9.11 -18.27 -12.48
CA ALA A 123 8.15 -18.99 -13.32
C ALA A 123 7.85 -18.29 -14.65
N PHE A 124 8.13 -16.99 -14.75
CA PHE A 124 7.91 -16.16 -15.95
C PHE A 124 9.21 -15.67 -16.61
N ALA A 125 10.37 -16.14 -16.14
CA ALA A 125 11.69 -15.87 -16.73
C ALA A 125 12.07 -16.93 -17.77
#